data_AF-S4Y455-F1
#
_entry.id   AF-S4Y455-F1
#
_cell.length_a   1.000
_cell.length_b   1.000
_cell.length_c   1.000
_cell.angle_alpha   90.00
_cell.angle_beta   90.00
_cell.angle_gamma   90.00
#
_symmetry.space_group_name_H-M   'P 1'
#
loop_
_entity.id
_entity.type
_entity.pdbx_description
1 polymer ?
#
loop_
_entity_poly.entity_id
_entity_poly.type
_entity_poly.pdbx_seq_one_letter_code
_entity_poly.pdbx_strand_id
1 'polypeptide(L)'
;MIACAACVGLAACSETSSTPSPEPAGFADRIAPLAAERCDGCHATAPGGSMAAYRTARSLVTPGKPDESLYYTLPARHPAAWGDAAGLVRAWIEAGAPE
;
A
#
# COMPACT_ATOMS: atom_id res chain seq x y z
N MET A 1 12.16 68.57 -2.73
CA MET A 1 11.29 67.94 -3.76
C MET A 1 12.19 66.99 -4.52
N ILE A 2 11.93 65.69 -4.67
CA ILE A 2 10.64 64.98 -4.77
C ILE A 2 10.57 63.83 -3.74
N ALA A 3 9.36 63.43 -3.36
CA ALA A 3 9.10 62.24 -2.54
C ALA A 3 8.19 61.26 -3.31
N CYS A 4 8.46 59.96 -3.17
CA CYS A 4 7.53 58.84 -3.36
C CYS A 4 7.95 57.77 -2.33
N ALA A 5 7.25 57.53 -1.23
CA ALA A 5 5.86 57.04 -1.08
C ALA A 5 5.71 55.56 -1.52
N ALA A 6 5.31 54.72 -0.57
CA ALA A 6 5.22 53.26 -0.66
C ALA A 6 3.87 52.75 -1.24
N CYS A 7 3.61 51.43 -1.09
CA CYS A 7 2.61 50.57 -1.76
C CYS A 7 3.12 50.06 -3.14
N VAL A 8 2.89 48.81 -3.58
CA VAL A 8 2.13 47.63 -3.12
C VAL A 8 3.11 46.42 -3.13
N GLY A 9 3.02 45.27 -2.44
CA GLY A 9 2.02 44.52 -1.65
C GLY A 9 2.31 43.02 -1.85
N LEU A 10 1.85 42.12 -0.97
CA LEU A 10 2.30 40.72 -0.96
C LEU A 10 1.80 39.93 -2.18
N ALA A 11 2.73 39.49 -3.04
CA ALA A 11 2.55 38.32 -3.89
C ALA A 11 3.26 37.13 -3.26
N ALA A 12 2.74 36.66 -2.12
CA ALA A 12 3.07 35.31 -1.69
C ALA A 12 2.50 34.38 -2.76
N CYS A 13 3.38 33.64 -3.44
CA CYS A 13 2.93 32.54 -4.29
C CYS A 13 2.22 31.54 -3.39
N SER A 14 0.89 31.60 -3.37
CA SER A 14 0.05 30.51 -2.90
C SER A 14 0.12 29.39 -3.93
N GLU A 15 1.32 28.82 -4.09
CA GLU A 15 1.41 27.40 -4.37
C GLU A 15 0.69 26.72 -3.21
N THR A 16 -0.57 26.40 -3.46
CA THR A 16 -1.23 25.30 -2.79
C THR A 16 -0.44 24.06 -3.17
N SER A 17 0.68 23.87 -2.48
CA SER A 17 1.34 22.59 -2.34
C SER A 17 0.29 21.68 -1.72
N SER A 18 -0.48 21.04 -2.59
CA SER A 18 -1.10 19.76 -2.30
C SER A 18 0.05 18.82 -1.97
N THR A 19 0.52 18.88 -0.72
CA THR A 19 1.20 17.77 -0.08
C THR A 19 0.33 16.57 -0.42
N PRO A 20 0.82 15.58 -1.18
CA PRO A 20 0.05 14.38 -1.38
C PRO A 20 -0.21 13.84 0.02
N SER A 21 -1.46 13.94 0.47
CA SER A 21 -1.88 13.25 1.67
C SER A 21 -1.45 11.81 1.45
N PRO A 22 -0.69 11.19 2.38
CA PRO A 22 -0.28 9.82 2.21
C PRO A 22 -1.53 8.95 2.36
N GLU A 23 -2.29 8.82 1.28
CA GLU A 23 -3.19 7.70 1.11
C GLU A 23 -2.37 6.44 1.41
N PRO A 24 -2.93 5.47 2.15
CA PRO A 24 -2.22 4.25 2.50
C PRO A 24 -1.93 3.49 1.20
N ALA A 25 -0.75 3.77 0.60
CA ALA A 25 -0.47 3.37 -0.78
C ALA A 25 -0.73 1.88 -0.98
N GLY A 26 -1.38 1.59 -2.10
CA GLY A 26 -2.28 0.46 -2.25
C GLY A 26 -1.58 -0.90 -2.24
N PHE A 27 -2.39 -1.93 -2.46
CA PHE A 27 -1.88 -3.26 -2.74
C PHE A 27 -0.88 -3.23 -3.90
N ALA A 28 -1.19 -2.51 -4.99
CA ALA A 28 -0.33 -2.42 -6.17
C ALA A 28 1.08 -1.88 -5.87
N ASP A 29 1.19 -0.84 -5.05
CA ASP A 29 2.46 -0.16 -4.75
C ASP A 29 3.30 -0.90 -3.70
N ARG A 30 2.65 -1.45 -2.66
CA ARG A 30 3.36 -1.99 -1.49
C ARG A 30 3.33 -3.50 -1.37
N ILE A 31 2.25 -4.17 -1.77
CA ILE A 31 2.00 -5.59 -1.46
C ILE A 31 2.30 -6.48 -2.65
N ALA A 32 1.86 -6.10 -3.85
CA ALA A 32 2.08 -6.85 -5.07
C ALA A 32 3.56 -7.15 -5.34
N PRO A 33 4.52 -6.20 -5.17
CA PRO A 33 5.94 -6.50 -5.38
C PRO A 33 6.48 -7.52 -4.37
N LEU A 34 6.05 -7.44 -3.11
CA LEU A 34 6.46 -8.37 -2.04
C LEU A 34 5.92 -9.78 -2.26
N ALA A 35 4.69 -9.89 -2.76
CA ALA A 35 4.03 -11.14 -3.11
C ALA A 35 4.65 -11.77 -4.37
N ALA A 36 5.01 -10.95 -5.36
CA ALA A 36 5.70 -11.39 -6.57
C ALA A 36 7.07 -11.99 -6.23
N GLU A 37 7.82 -11.33 -5.34
CA GLU A 37 9.12 -11.80 -4.85
C GLU A 37 9.02 -13.11 -4.05
N ARG A 38 8.07 -13.22 -3.10
CA ARG A 38 8.05 -14.29 -2.09
C ARG A 38 7.13 -15.48 -2.42
N CYS A 39 6.08 -15.27 -3.20
CA CYS A 39 4.99 -16.25 -3.35
C CYS A 39 4.85 -16.72 -4.81
N ASP A 40 5.00 -15.84 -5.78
CA ASP A 40 4.67 -16.13 -7.17
C ASP A 40 5.60 -17.15 -7.84
N GLY A 41 6.81 -17.36 -7.32
CA GLY A 41 7.67 -18.48 -7.72
C GLY A 41 7.01 -19.86 -7.55
N CYS A 42 6.01 -19.99 -6.68
CA CYS A 42 5.15 -21.17 -6.58
C CYS A 42 3.72 -20.92 -7.09
N HIS A 43 3.18 -19.69 -6.96
CA HIS A 43 1.77 -19.42 -7.20
C HIS A 43 1.40 -18.89 -8.59
N ALA A 44 2.32 -18.27 -9.35
CA ALA A 44 1.98 -17.60 -10.61
C ALA A 44 1.31 -18.52 -11.65
N THR A 45 1.66 -19.81 -11.65
CA THR A 45 1.10 -20.84 -12.54
C THR A 45 0.19 -21.84 -11.82
N ALA A 46 -0.02 -21.68 -10.51
CA ALA A 46 -0.85 -22.58 -9.72
C ALA A 46 -2.36 -22.27 -9.90
N PRO A 47 -3.25 -23.25 -9.66
CA PRO A 47 -4.68 -22.99 -9.51
C PRO A 47 -4.92 -21.95 -8.40
N GLY A 48 -5.64 -20.87 -8.74
CA GLY A 48 -5.78 -19.68 -7.88
C GLY A 48 -4.99 -18.46 -8.38
N GLY A 49 -3.90 -18.68 -9.12
CA GLY A 49 -3.11 -17.64 -9.77
C GLY A 49 -2.12 -16.92 -8.85
N SER A 50 -1.45 -15.91 -9.42
CA SER A 50 -0.50 -15.02 -8.74
C SER A 50 -1.08 -14.42 -7.45
N MET A 51 -0.28 -14.45 -6.38
CA MET A 51 -0.53 -13.76 -5.12
C MET A 51 -0.28 -12.26 -5.23
N ALA A 52 0.51 -11.83 -6.23
CA ALA A 52 0.69 -10.42 -6.60
C ALA A 52 -0.49 -9.84 -7.42
N ALA A 53 -1.51 -10.64 -7.75
CA ALA A 53 -2.75 -10.13 -8.32
C ALA A 53 -3.73 -9.76 -7.19
N TYR A 54 -4.20 -8.52 -7.17
CA TYR A 54 -5.08 -8.00 -6.11
C TYR A 54 -6.33 -8.88 -5.93
N ARG A 55 -6.97 -9.30 -7.02
CA ARG A 55 -8.14 -10.20 -6.98
C ARG A 55 -7.86 -11.49 -6.18
N THR A 56 -6.68 -12.08 -6.33
CA THR A 56 -6.27 -13.29 -5.62
C THR A 56 -6.06 -13.00 -4.15
N ALA A 57 -5.22 -12.00 -3.83
CA ALA A 57 -4.94 -11.59 -2.46
C ALA A 57 -6.22 -11.22 -1.70
N ARG A 58 -7.07 -10.39 -2.32
CA ARG A 58 -8.34 -9.92 -1.76
C ARG A 58 -9.33 -11.05 -1.48
N SER A 59 -9.27 -12.16 -2.23
CA SER A 59 -10.10 -13.36 -1.97
C SER A 59 -9.68 -14.15 -0.72
N LEU A 60 -8.45 -13.93 -0.25
CA LEU A 60 -7.83 -14.58 0.91
C LEU A 60 -7.75 -13.64 2.13
N VAL A 61 -8.36 -12.45 2.04
CA VAL A 61 -8.32 -11.40 3.06
C VAL A 61 -9.72 -11.09 3.59
N THR A 62 -9.79 -11.02 4.92
CA THR A 62 -10.89 -10.44 5.69
C THR A 62 -10.51 -9.00 6.06
N PRO A 63 -11.09 -7.96 5.43
CA PRO A 63 -10.72 -6.56 5.68
C PRO A 63 -10.81 -6.17 7.15
N GLY A 64 -9.82 -5.42 7.64
CA GLY A 64 -9.70 -5.01 9.04
C GLY A 64 -9.24 -6.14 9.98
N LYS A 65 -9.01 -7.37 9.48
CA LYS A 65 -8.75 -8.54 10.31
C LYS A 65 -7.57 -9.39 9.78
N PRO A 66 -6.31 -9.00 10.08
CA PRO A 66 -5.12 -9.73 9.63
C PRO A 66 -5.10 -11.18 10.12
N ASP A 67 -5.49 -11.41 11.38
CA ASP A 67 -5.42 -12.75 12.00
C ASP A 67 -6.59 -13.68 11.57
N GLU A 68 -7.61 -13.14 10.89
CA GLU A 68 -8.65 -13.92 10.18
C GLU A 68 -8.40 -13.99 8.66
N SER A 69 -7.24 -13.54 8.18
CA SER A 69 -6.89 -13.48 6.76
C SER A 69 -5.86 -14.54 6.38
N LEU A 70 -6.25 -15.52 5.58
CA LEU A 70 -5.37 -16.60 5.10
C LEU A 70 -4.14 -16.07 4.34
N TYR A 71 -4.27 -14.92 3.67
CA TYR A 71 -3.17 -14.24 3.00
C TYR A 71 -2.04 -13.83 3.96
N TYR A 72 -2.35 -13.58 5.23
CA TYR A 72 -1.40 -13.18 6.26
C TYR A 72 -0.98 -14.33 7.18
N THR A 73 -1.93 -15.12 7.67
CA THR A 73 -1.66 -16.20 8.63
C THR A 73 -0.92 -17.38 8.00
N LEU A 74 -1.22 -17.65 6.73
CA LEU A 74 -0.74 -18.78 5.93
C LEU A 74 -1.10 -20.18 6.50
N PRO A 75 -1.21 -21.23 5.66
CA PRO A 75 -1.40 -22.59 6.16
C PRO A 75 -0.19 -23.08 6.97
N ALA A 76 -0.43 -23.95 7.96
CA ALA A 76 0.66 -24.61 8.67
C ALA A 76 1.58 -25.36 7.71
N ARG A 77 2.91 -25.20 7.87
CA ARG A 77 3.97 -25.73 7.00
C ARG A 77 4.05 -25.12 5.59
N HIS A 78 3.45 -23.94 5.36
CA HIS A 78 3.69 -23.20 4.12
C HIS A 78 5.20 -22.86 3.97
N PRO A 79 5.81 -23.06 2.79
CA PRO A 79 7.27 -22.97 2.63
C PRO A 79 7.81 -21.53 2.59
N ALA A 80 6.96 -20.56 2.25
CA ALA A 80 7.29 -19.13 2.25
C ALA A 80 6.51 -18.41 3.36
N ALA A 81 7.04 -17.30 3.86
CA ALA A 81 6.40 -16.42 4.81
C ALA A 81 6.73 -14.95 4.49
N TRP A 82 5.95 -14.01 5.03
CA TRP A 82 6.19 -12.58 4.82
C TRP A 82 7.51 -12.07 5.42
N GLY A 83 8.01 -12.72 6.47
CA GLY A 83 9.24 -12.32 7.16
C GLY A 83 9.14 -10.87 7.67
N ASP A 84 10.18 -10.08 7.43
CA ASP A 84 10.26 -8.66 7.85
C ASP A 84 9.12 -7.81 7.25
N ALA A 85 8.53 -8.22 6.12
CA ALA A 85 7.42 -7.52 5.49
C ALA A 85 6.06 -7.79 6.16
N ALA A 86 5.96 -8.69 7.15
CA ALA A 86 4.72 -9.06 7.81
C ALA A 86 3.99 -7.84 8.40
N GLY A 87 4.72 -6.89 9.01
CA GLY A 87 4.12 -5.68 9.56
C GLY A 87 3.42 -4.81 8.51
N LEU A 88 3.97 -4.75 7.29
CA LEU A 88 3.39 -3.98 6.18
C LEU A 88 2.12 -4.65 5.63
N VAL A 89 2.13 -5.99 5.48
CA VAL A 89 0.95 -6.74 5.02
C VAL A 89 -0.17 -6.73 6.06
N ARG A 90 0.17 -6.83 7.35
CA ARG A 90 -0.80 -6.65 8.45
C ARG A 90 -1.45 -5.26 8.39
N ALA A 91 -0.66 -4.19 8.32
CA ALA A 91 -1.17 -2.82 8.27
C ALA A 91 -2.07 -2.56 7.05
N TRP A 92 -1.74 -3.13 5.88
CA TRP A 92 -2.59 -3.06 4.68
C TRP A 92 -3.94 -3.75 4.89
N ILE A 93 -3.98 -4.93 5.51
CA ILE A 93 -5.24 -5.63 5.83
C ILE A 93 -6.05 -4.85 6.87
N GLU A 94 -5.40 -4.33 7.91
CA GLU A 94 -6.03 -3.48 8.95
C GLU A 94 -6.65 -2.21 8.33
N ALA A 95 -6.01 -1.61 7.33
CA ALA A 95 -6.54 -0.48 6.55
C ALA A 95 -7.71 -0.84 5.61
N GLY A 96 -8.22 -2.08 5.66
CA GLY A 96 -9.33 -2.55 4.83
C GLY A 96 -8.93 -3.21 3.51
N ALA A 97 -7.63 -3.44 3.30
CA ALA A 97 -7.05 -4.01 2.09
C ALA A 97 -7.38 -3.22 0.80
N PRO A 98 -7.02 -1.92 0.71
CA PRO A 98 -7.18 -1.12 -0.51
C PRO A 98 -6.37 -1.68 -1.69
N GLU A 99 -6.87 -1.50 -2.91
CA GLU A 99 -6.18 -1.88 -4.16
C GLU A 99 -4.95 -1.00 -4.45
#